data_AF-A0A1Y0BZA1-F1
#
_entry.id   AF-A0A1Y0BZA1-F1
#
_cell.length_a   1.000
_cell.length_b   1.000
_cell.length_c   1.000
_cell.angle_alpha   90.00
_cell.angle_beta   90.00
_cell.angle_gamma   90.00
#
_symmetry.space_group_name_H-M   'P 1'
#
loop_
_entity.id
_entity.type
_entity.pdbx_description
1 polymer ?
#
loop_
_entity_poly.entity_id
_entity_poly.type
_entity_poly.pdbx_seq_one_letter_code
_entity_poly.pdbx_strand_id
1 'polypeptide(L)'
;MSHDLGVTILILIVYVLAVMRLVRLVNFDTVLDPLRIRIARRAQTAKSAGEEAEVNMQPIAAELHLRTMARWNTLAYFIGCPWCVGFWLSLATAIVPVVLVGWPWWAAFGVALATSHLVGLAAPLSADEDIEIVENDE
;
A
#
# COMPACT_ATOMS: atom_id res chain seq x y z
N MET A 1 -17.39 22.20 18.39
CA MET A 1 -17.02 23.62 18.15
C MET A 1 -17.12 23.84 16.66
N SER A 2 -18.05 24.68 16.22
CA SER A 2 -18.21 24.97 14.79
C SER A 2 -17.10 25.94 14.39
N HIS A 3 -16.09 25.45 13.67
CA HIS A 3 -15.05 26.29 13.11
C HIS A 3 -15.60 27.11 11.93
N ASP A 4 -14.96 28.24 11.63
CA ASP A 4 -15.20 28.96 10.38
C ASP A 4 -14.89 28.04 9.18
N LEU A 5 -15.56 28.27 8.05
CA LEU A 5 -15.39 27.46 6.83
C LEU A 5 -13.92 27.46 6.39
N GLY A 6 -13.23 28.61 6.48
CA GLY A 6 -11.83 28.72 6.10
C GLY A 6 -10.91 27.83 6.93
N VAL A 7 -11.14 27.77 8.25
CA VAL A 7 -10.36 26.92 9.17
C VAL A 7 -10.63 25.44 8.89
N THR A 8 -11.88 25.08 8.60
CA THR A 8 -12.26 23.70 8.26
C THR A 8 -11.55 23.22 7.00
N ILE A 9 -11.55 24.05 5.95
CA ILE A 9 -10.86 23.73 4.69
C ILE A 9 -9.35 23.62 4.92
N LEU A 10 -8.75 24.52 5.70
CA LEU A 10 -7.32 24.48 6.02
C LEU A 10 -6.93 23.17 6.73
N ILE A 11 -7.72 22.73 7.71
CA ILE A 11 -7.49 21.46 8.43
C ILE A 11 -7.50 20.29 7.45
N LEU A 12 -8.50 20.23 6.56
CA LEU A 12 -8.62 19.15 5.58
C LEU A 12 -7.47 19.13 4.57
N ILE A 13 -7.05 20.30 4.07
CA ILE A 13 -5.91 20.40 3.14
C ILE A 13 -4.62 19.94 3.82
N VAL A 14 -4.33 20.45 5.02
CA VAL A 14 -3.14 20.05 5.79
C VAL A 14 -3.16 18.55 6.07
N TYR A 15 -4.32 18.00 6.42
CA TYR A 15 -4.50 16.57 6.63
C TYR A 15 -4.21 15.76 5.36
N VAL A 16 -4.76 16.13 4.21
CA VAL A 16 -4.51 15.44 2.93
C VAL A 16 -3.02 15.48 2.58
N LEU A 17 -2.38 16.65 2.70
CA LEU A 17 -0.94 16.80 2.44
C LEU A 17 -0.09 15.96 3.41
N ALA A 18 -0.46 15.89 4.68
CA ALA A 18 0.20 15.05 5.67
C ALA A 18 0.07 13.56 5.31
N VAL A 19 -1.13 13.10 4.92
CA VAL A 19 -1.34 11.71 4.48
C VAL A 19 -0.52 11.42 3.22
N MET A 20 -0.51 12.29 2.22
CA MET A 20 0.33 12.14 1.02
C MET A 20 1.81 12.01 1.39
N ARG A 21 2.28 12.82 2.35
CA ARG A 21 3.67 12.74 2.82
C ARG A 21 3.96 11.43 3.56
N LEU A 22 3.04 10.95 4.39
CA LEU A 22 3.16 9.67 5.10
C LEU A 22 3.14 8.49 4.13
N VAL A 23 2.28 8.51 3.12
CA VAL A 23 2.24 7.49 2.06
C VAL A 23 3.57 7.45 1.32
N ARG A 24 4.14 8.63 1.01
CA ARG A 24 5.47 8.70 0.40
C ARG A 24 6.55 8.17 1.33
N LEU A 25 6.53 8.52 2.62
CA LEU A 25 7.46 7.97 3.61
C LEU A 25 7.33 6.43 3.70
N VAL A 26 6.11 5.90 3.65
CA VAL A 26 5.90 4.46 3.79
C VAL A 26 6.33 3.68 2.55
N ASN A 27 6.14 4.25 1.34
CA ASN A 27 6.47 3.57 0.08
C ASN A 27 7.90 3.85 -0.44
N PHE A 28 8.40 5.08 -0.29
CA PHE A 28 9.75 5.46 -0.72
C PHE A 28 10.80 5.32 0.36
N ASP A 29 10.43 5.36 1.65
CA ASP A 29 11.39 5.25 2.73
C ASP A 29 11.54 3.79 3.17
N THR A 30 12.75 3.44 3.57
CA THR A 30 13.22 2.10 3.98
C THR A 30 12.44 1.45 5.14
N VAL A 31 11.39 2.07 5.66
CA VAL A 31 10.60 1.55 6.78
C VAL A 31 9.92 0.22 6.43
N LEU A 32 9.36 0.11 5.22
CA LEU A 32 8.77 -1.13 4.74
C LEU A 32 9.73 -2.00 3.94
N ASP A 33 10.89 -1.49 3.51
CA ASP A 33 11.89 -2.30 2.78
C ASP A 33 12.31 -3.60 3.49
N PRO A 34 12.66 -3.62 4.80
CA PRO A 34 13.02 -4.87 5.45
C PRO A 34 11.83 -5.84 5.53
N LEU A 35 10.60 -5.33 5.60
CA LEU A 35 9.40 -6.15 5.57
C LEU A 35 9.13 -6.68 4.15
N ARG A 36 9.28 -5.82 3.14
CA ARG A 36 9.15 -6.14 1.72
C ARG A 36 10.15 -7.21 1.31
N ILE A 37 11.41 -7.08 1.72
CA ILE A 37 12.47 -8.07 1.49
C ILE A 37 12.15 -9.39 2.20
N ARG A 38 11.60 -9.36 3.42
CA ARG A 38 11.19 -10.59 4.13
C ARG A 38 10.04 -11.31 3.43
N ILE A 39 9.06 -10.57 2.91
CA ILE A 39 7.93 -11.12 2.16
C ILE A 39 8.40 -11.64 0.79
N ALA A 40 9.24 -10.88 0.08
CA ALA A 40 9.83 -11.30 -1.19
C ALA A 40 10.68 -12.56 -1.04
N ARG A 41 11.51 -12.65 0.02
CA ARG A 41 12.25 -13.88 0.34
C ARG A 41 11.31 -15.06 0.59
N ARG A 42 10.18 -14.87 1.28
CA ARG A 42 9.18 -15.94 1.50
C ARG A 42 8.53 -16.39 0.20
N ALA A 43 8.21 -15.46 -0.70
CA ALA A 43 7.70 -15.81 -2.03
C ALA A 43 8.74 -16.58 -2.84
N GLN A 44 10.02 -16.17 -2.80
CA GLN A 44 11.12 -16.83 -3.48
C GLN A 44 11.39 -18.24 -2.94
N THR A 45 11.35 -18.44 -1.61
CA THR A 45 11.49 -19.78 -1.02
C THR A 45 10.32 -20.70 -1.39
N ALA A 46 9.11 -20.17 -1.57
CA ALA A 46 7.97 -20.95 -2.02
C ALA A 46 8.10 -21.33 -3.50
N LYS A 47 8.69 -20.46 -4.32
CA LYS A 47 9.00 -20.73 -5.72
C LYS A 47 10.03 -21.85 -5.86
N SER A 48 11.17 -21.75 -5.16
CA SER A 48 12.22 -22.78 -5.24
C SER A 48 11.73 -24.15 -4.74
N ALA A 49 10.93 -24.18 -3.66
CA ALA A 49 10.31 -25.42 -3.19
C ALA A 49 9.31 -26.03 -4.19
N GLY A 50 8.62 -25.19 -4.99
CA GLY A 50 7.75 -25.65 -6.06
C GLY A 50 8.52 -26.25 -7.24
N GLU A 51 9.61 -25.60 -7.65
CA GLU A 51 10.52 -26.08 -8.70
C GLU A 51 11.17 -27.41 -8.29
N GLU A 52 11.61 -27.54 -7.04
CA GLU A 52 12.13 -28.81 -6.50
C GLU A 52 11.08 -29.93 -6.50
N ALA A 53 9.82 -29.62 -6.17
CA ALA A 53 8.72 -30.60 -6.22
C ALA A 53 8.40 -31.04 -7.65
N GLU A 54 8.52 -30.14 -8.63
CA GLU A 54 8.35 -30.44 -10.05
C GLU A 54 9.46 -31.37 -10.57
N VAL A 55 10.72 -31.07 -10.25
CA VAL A 55 11.88 -31.93 -10.59
C VAL A 55 11.73 -33.32 -9.99
N ASN A 56 11.22 -33.42 -8.76
CA ASN A 56 10.95 -34.69 -8.09
C ASN A 56 9.66 -35.39 -8.57
N MET A 57 9.01 -34.89 -9.64
CA MET A 57 7.78 -35.42 -10.22
C MET A 57 6.63 -35.56 -9.21
N GLN A 58 6.51 -34.62 -8.27
CA GLN A 58 5.45 -34.56 -7.27
C GLN A 58 4.43 -33.45 -7.63
N PRO A 59 3.47 -33.72 -8.53
CA PRO A 59 2.59 -32.68 -9.09
C PRO A 59 1.69 -32.00 -8.04
N ILE A 60 1.24 -32.76 -7.03
CA ILE A 60 0.36 -32.24 -5.96
C ILE A 60 1.12 -31.27 -5.05
N ALA A 61 2.38 -31.56 -4.74
CA ALA A 61 3.21 -30.70 -3.91
C ALA A 61 3.56 -29.40 -4.65
N ALA A 62 3.92 -29.51 -5.93
CA ALA A 62 4.20 -28.35 -6.79
C ALA A 62 3.01 -27.37 -6.84
N GLU A 63 1.78 -27.86 -7.04
CA GLU A 63 0.59 -27.00 -7.10
C GLU A 63 0.32 -26.27 -5.77
N LEU A 64 0.58 -26.91 -4.63
CA LEU A 64 0.40 -26.30 -3.32
C LEU A 64 1.43 -25.18 -3.05
N HIS A 65 2.68 -25.37 -3.50
CA HIS A 65 3.72 -24.34 -3.44
C HIS A 65 3.40 -23.14 -4.35
N LEU A 66 2.85 -23.37 -5.54
CA LEU A 66 2.39 -22.30 -6.45
C LEU A 66 1.27 -21.45 -5.81
N ARG A 67 0.27 -22.09 -5.17
CA ARG A 67 -0.80 -21.37 -4.46
C ARG A 67 -0.26 -20.52 -3.31
N THR A 68 0.75 -21.04 -2.60
CA THR A 68 1.38 -20.32 -1.49
C THR A 68 2.16 -19.11 -2.00
N MET A 69 2.92 -19.27 -3.08
CA MET A 69 3.61 -18.18 -3.77
C MET A 69 2.64 -17.07 -4.20
N ALA A 70 1.51 -17.42 -4.83
CA ALA A 70 0.50 -16.46 -5.26
C ALA A 70 -0.01 -15.58 -4.10
N ARG A 71 -0.29 -16.18 -2.94
CA ARG A 71 -0.74 -15.45 -1.74
C ARG A 71 0.30 -14.46 -1.23
N TRP A 72 1.58 -14.85 -1.21
CA TRP A 72 2.66 -13.96 -0.78
C TRP A 72 2.88 -12.80 -1.77
N ASN A 73 2.73 -13.04 -3.08
CA ASN A 73 2.78 -11.98 -4.09
C ASN A 73 1.62 -10.98 -3.95
N THR A 74 0.40 -11.46 -3.69
CA THR A 74 -0.74 -10.58 -3.42
C THR A 74 -0.49 -9.71 -2.18
N LEU A 75 0.05 -10.29 -1.10
CA LEU A 75 0.38 -9.53 0.11
C LEU A 75 1.46 -8.48 -0.17
N ALA A 76 2.50 -8.83 -0.94
CA ALA A 76 3.54 -7.89 -1.34
C ALA A 76 2.96 -6.70 -2.12
N TYR A 77 2.00 -6.95 -3.01
CA TYR A 77 1.29 -5.91 -3.76
C TYR A 77 0.50 -4.96 -2.84
N PHE A 78 -0.24 -5.48 -1.86
CA PHE A 78 -1.02 -4.64 -0.93
C PHE A 78 -0.16 -3.72 -0.05
N ILE A 79 1.07 -4.13 0.25
CA ILE A 79 2.00 -3.39 1.10
C ILE A 79 2.87 -2.42 0.29
N GLY A 80 3.11 -2.71 -1.00
CA GLY A 80 3.93 -1.87 -1.89
C GLY A 80 3.15 -0.89 -2.77
N CYS A 81 1.84 -1.07 -2.96
CA CYS A 81 1.03 -0.19 -3.79
C CYS A 81 0.73 1.14 -3.07
N PRO A 82 1.10 2.31 -3.65
CA PRO A 82 0.90 3.60 -2.99
C PRO A 82 -0.56 3.92 -2.67
N TRP A 83 -1.48 3.47 -3.52
CA TRP A 83 -2.91 3.64 -3.31
C TRP A 83 -3.43 2.79 -2.14
N CYS A 84 -2.98 1.53 -2.03
CA CYS A 84 -3.38 0.65 -0.93
C CYS A 84 -2.90 1.21 0.42
N VAL A 85 -1.64 1.62 0.50
CA VAL A 85 -1.08 2.26 1.69
C VAL A 85 -1.82 3.56 2.02
N GLY A 86 -2.16 4.36 1.00
CA GLY A 86 -2.97 5.58 1.13
C GLY A 86 -4.34 5.34 1.73
N PHE A 87 -5.03 4.28 1.29
CA PHE A 87 -6.32 3.88 1.86
C PHE A 87 -6.21 3.46 3.33
N TRP A 88 -5.22 2.64 3.68
CA TRP A 88 -5.05 2.20 5.07
C TRP A 88 -4.68 3.36 6.00
N LEU A 89 -3.77 4.24 5.55
CA LEU A 89 -3.39 5.42 6.32
C LEU A 89 -4.56 6.39 6.48
N SER A 90 -5.32 6.66 5.41
CA SER A 90 -6.47 7.56 5.49
C SER A 90 -7.55 7.00 6.41
N LEU A 91 -7.81 5.68 6.35
CA LEU A 91 -8.80 5.04 7.23
C LEU A 91 -8.37 5.11 8.71
N ALA A 92 -7.09 4.87 9.01
CA ALA A 92 -6.55 4.92 10.36
C ALA A 92 -6.56 6.34 10.96
N THR A 93 -6.39 7.36 10.12
CA THR A 93 -6.17 8.75 10.57
C THR A 93 -7.34 9.70 10.33
N ALA A 94 -8.37 9.30 9.57
CA ALA A 94 -9.52 10.15 9.23
C ALA A 94 -10.36 10.58 10.44
N ILE A 95 -10.22 9.88 11.58
CA ILE A 95 -10.89 10.30 12.82
C ILE A 95 -10.33 11.63 13.36
N VAL A 96 -9.06 11.94 13.10
CA VAL A 96 -8.38 13.15 13.58
C VAL A 96 -9.04 14.43 13.04
N PRO A 97 -9.17 14.65 11.72
CA PRO A 97 -9.83 15.85 11.21
C PRO A 97 -11.31 15.91 11.61
N VAL A 98 -12.00 14.76 11.72
CA VAL A 98 -13.42 14.71 12.12
C VAL A 98 -13.63 15.18 13.55
N VAL A 99 -12.78 14.73 14.48
CA VAL A 99 -12.82 15.18 15.88
C VAL A 99 -12.45 16.66 16.00
N LEU A 100 -11.44 17.12 15.26
CA LEU A 100 -11.03 18.53 15.26
C LEU A 100 -12.14 19.47 14.73
N VAL A 101 -12.82 19.09 13.65
CA VAL A 101 -13.92 19.89 13.08
C VAL A 101 -15.22 19.76 13.91
N GLY A 102 -15.31 18.75 14.78
CA GLY A 102 -16.50 18.46 15.57
C GLY A 102 -17.62 17.81 14.76
N TRP A 103 -17.26 17.09 13.70
CA TRP A 103 -18.18 16.30 12.88
C TRP A 103 -18.53 14.97 13.54
N PRO A 104 -19.65 14.35 13.17
CA PRO A 104 -19.98 13.03 13.66
C PRO A 104 -18.99 11.99 13.13
N TRP A 105 -18.74 10.94 13.94
CA TRP A 105 -17.72 9.93 13.66
C TRP A 105 -17.87 9.23 12.29
N TRP A 106 -19.09 9.09 11.77
CA TRP A 106 -19.35 8.47 10.46
C TRP A 106 -18.81 9.30 9.28
N ALA A 107 -18.58 10.60 9.46
CA ALA A 107 -17.94 11.43 8.44
C ALA A 107 -16.49 11.00 8.16
N ALA A 108 -15.87 10.26 9.09
CA ALA A 108 -14.51 9.73 8.92
C ALA A 108 -14.42 8.80 7.71
N PHE A 109 -15.47 8.02 7.40
CA PHE A 109 -15.47 7.17 6.21
C PHE A 109 -15.44 7.99 4.92
N GLY A 110 -16.25 9.05 4.84
CA GLY A 110 -16.25 9.95 3.68
C GLY A 110 -14.90 10.65 3.50
N VAL A 111 -14.31 11.14 4.59
CA VAL A 111 -12.98 11.78 4.58
C VAL A 111 -11.90 10.78 4.19
N ALA A 112 -11.93 9.55 4.72
CA ALA A 112 -10.97 8.50 4.40
C ALA A 112 -11.01 8.14 2.91
N LEU A 113 -12.20 7.94 2.35
CA LEU A 113 -12.40 7.61 0.94
C LEU A 113 -11.96 8.75 0.02
N ALA A 114 -12.39 9.99 0.31
CA ALA A 114 -11.99 11.16 -0.48
C ALA A 114 -10.46 11.34 -0.47
N THR A 115 -9.84 11.22 0.71
CA THR A 115 -8.38 11.33 0.84
C THR A 115 -7.67 10.20 0.10
N SER A 116 -8.15 8.95 0.20
CA SER A 116 -7.55 7.81 -0.51
C SER A 116 -7.64 7.96 -2.04
N HIS A 117 -8.72 8.58 -2.55
CA HIS A 117 -8.86 8.87 -3.97
C HIS A 117 -7.87 9.95 -4.43
N LEU A 118 -7.69 11.02 -3.66
CA LEU A 118 -6.68 12.05 -3.95
C LEU A 118 -5.26 11.50 -3.92
N VAL A 119 -4.95 10.61 -2.98
CA VAL A 119 -3.65 9.90 -2.94
C VAL A 119 -3.50 8.98 -4.16
N GLY A 120 -4.55 8.26 -4.56
CA GLY A 120 -4.52 7.40 -5.75
C GLY A 120 -4.30 8.17 -7.04
N LEU A 121 -4.92 9.34 -7.19
CA LEU A 121 -4.68 10.24 -8.33
C LEU A 121 -3.25 10.80 -8.35
N ALA A 122 -2.66 11.03 -7.18
CA ALA A 122 -1.29 11.54 -7.04
C ALA A 122 -0.22 10.43 -7.07
N ALA A 123 -0.60 9.15 -6.98
CA ALA A 123 0.33 8.03 -6.93
C ALA A 123 1.21 7.90 -8.19
N PRO A 124 0.68 8.01 -9.42
CA PRO A 124 1.49 7.97 -10.64
C PRO A 124 2.51 9.12 -10.71
N LEU A 125 2.15 10.31 -10.22
CA LEU A 125 3.05 11.48 -10.18
C LEU A 125 4.22 11.32 -9.22
N SER A 126 4.14 10.37 -8.28
CA SER A 126 5.23 10.04 -7.37
C SER A 126 5.99 8.79 -7.78
N ALA A 127 5.46 7.99 -8.70
CA ALA A 127 6.04 6.72 -9.16
C ALA A 127 6.94 6.93 -10.39
N ASP A 128 7.70 8.02 -10.43
CA ASP A 128 8.75 8.25 -11.43
C ASP A 128 9.82 7.14 -11.28
N GLU A 129 9.61 6.04 -12.00
CA GLU A 129 10.58 5.17 -12.68
C GLU A 129 9.80 3.93 -13.14
N ASP A 130 9.27 3.99 -14.36
CA ASP A 130 9.15 2.78 -15.18
C ASP A 130 10.58 2.23 -15.34
N ILE A 131 11.03 1.39 -14.40
CA ILE A 131 12.20 0.53 -14.60
C ILE A 131 11.84 -0.41 -15.74
N GLU A 132 12.24 -0.03 -16.94
CA GLU A 132 12.33 -0.93 -18.10
C GLU A 132 13.35 -2.01 -17.73
N ILE A 133 12.85 -3.16 -17.28
CA ILE A 133 13.68 -4.35 -17.08
C ILE A 133 14.05 -4.84 -18.48
N VAL A 134 15.22 -4.43 -18.97
CA VAL A 134 15.84 -5.06 -20.14
C VAL A 134 16.28 -6.45 -19.70
N GLU A 135 15.50 -7.48 -20.09
CA GLU A 135 16.00 -8.85 -20.15
C GLU A 135 17.18 -8.85 -21.13
N ASN A 136 18.39 -8.77 -20.58
CA ASN A 136 19.60 -8.97 -21.35
C ASN A 136 19.77 -10.47 -21.54
N ASP A 137 19.04 -11.00 -22.52
CA ASP A 137 19.25 -12.35 -23.06
C ASP A 137 20.57 -12.34 -23.85
N GLU A 138 21.62 -12.87 -23.23
CA GLU A 138 22.82 -13.37 -23.91
C GLU A 138 22.68 -14.88 -24.16
#